data_AF-L5NC44-F1
#
_entry.id   AF-L5NC44-F1
#
_cell.length_a   1.000
_cell.length_b   1.000
_cell.length_c   1.000
_cell.angle_alpha   90.00
_cell.angle_beta   90.00
_cell.angle_gamma   90.00
#
_symmetry.space_group_name_H-M   'P 1'
#
loop_
_entity.id
_entity.type
_entity.pdbx_description
1 polymer ?
#
loop_
_entity_poly.entity_id
_entity_poly.type
_entity_poly.pdbx_seq_one_letter_code
_entity_poly.pdbx_strand_id
1 'polypeptide(L)'
;MINAKEFWKKRFSAHMKETNRYLKYIFNGHMAVAMFFFVSALAYFYQQWLQDIPEGFPTALIVGAAFGYMVSYSPVRTLLKEPDLVFLLPAEYQLGDYFRRCLYYSYVIQLYLIFLIGAALGPLYFATYPEFGTRHYLMMIGVALIIKVWNMLSNWWMLKERSPRIRVTDQLVKAVLNVVIFYFLAKGEWLFASIVTVLLVVVVLYSYNLSRKKAGLTWDLLVQKDQQRMRTFYRIANMFTDVPHLKNTVKKRHGLVRALIGGLTYRQDQAFAYLYRITFVRSSDYLGMYFRLIVIGGLAVWFVPNVWFKAAFALLFLYLTAFQMMSLWNHHRTIAWMDIYPLKKEWKTKALLSWMKQLMLFQTFLFGLLFLVQWNPVGLVIVWGGGAVFSYLFINSYVKQKLV
;
A
#
# COMPACT_ATOMS: atom_id res chain seq x y z
N MET A 1 5.55 35.04 23.21
CA MET A 1 4.42 34.74 22.28
C MET A 1 4.99 34.03 21.07
N ILE A 2 4.32 32.99 20.57
CA ILE A 2 4.81 32.21 19.42
C ILE A 2 4.41 32.94 18.13
N ASN A 3 5.39 33.29 17.30
CA ASN A 3 5.12 33.78 15.95
C ASN A 3 4.75 32.60 15.04
N ALA A 4 3.45 32.38 14.84
CA ALA A 4 2.90 31.24 14.09
C ALA A 4 3.39 31.18 12.63
N LYS A 5 3.57 32.33 11.98
CA LYS A 5 4.04 32.41 10.59
C LYS A 5 5.49 31.97 10.45
N GLU A 6 6.35 32.49 11.31
CA GLU A 6 7.77 32.14 11.32
C GLU A 6 7.98 30.68 11.69
N PHE A 7 7.22 30.20 12.69
CA PHE A 7 7.23 28.80 13.10
C PHE A 7 6.82 27.86 11.95
N TRP A 8 5.75 28.19 11.22
CA TRP A 8 5.33 27.45 10.03
C TRP A 8 6.43 27.43 8.96
N LYS A 9 7.04 28.59 8.66
CA LYS A 9 8.11 28.70 7.66
C LYS A 9 9.30 27.82 8.00
N LYS A 10 9.73 27.80 9.27
CA LYS A 10 10.82 26.94 9.75
C LYS A 10 10.50 25.46 9.61
N ARG A 11 9.28 25.04 9.99
CA ARG A 11 8.82 23.65 9.87
C ARG A 11 8.68 23.21 8.41
N PHE A 12 8.09 24.06 7.58
CA PHE A 12 7.94 23.83 6.14
C PHE A 12 9.30 23.69 5.45
N SER A 13 10.24 24.59 5.73
CA SER A 13 11.59 24.51 5.16
C SER A 13 12.33 23.23 5.57
N ALA A 14 12.22 22.81 6.82
CA ALA A 14 12.83 21.57 7.29
C ALA A 14 12.22 20.35 6.57
N HIS A 15 10.88 20.31 6.48
CA HIS A 15 10.15 19.27 5.77
C HIS A 15 10.54 19.20 4.29
N MET A 16 10.60 20.34 3.60
CA MET A 16 10.97 20.40 2.19
C MET A 16 12.43 19.96 1.95
N LYS A 17 13.35 20.38 2.82
CA LYS A 17 14.77 19.95 2.76
C LYS A 17 14.91 18.43 2.89
N GLU A 18 14.16 17.85 3.83
CA GLU A 18 14.13 16.40 4.05
C GLU A 18 13.50 15.66 2.86
N THR A 19 12.32 16.09 2.41
CA THR A 19 11.64 15.48 1.26
C THR A 19 12.51 15.55 0.00
N ASN A 20 13.12 16.70 -0.29
CA ASN A 20 14.00 16.85 -1.45
C ASN A 20 15.27 16.01 -1.35
N ARG A 21 15.84 15.82 -0.15
CA ARG A 21 16.99 14.92 0.04
C ARG A 21 16.64 13.50 -0.41
N TYR A 22 15.51 12.95 0.03
CA TYR A 22 15.10 11.60 -0.36
C TYR A 22 14.63 11.52 -1.81
N LEU A 23 13.93 12.53 -2.33
CA LEU A 23 13.52 12.56 -3.74
C LEU A 23 14.74 12.50 -4.68
N LYS A 24 15.87 13.13 -4.34
CA LYS A 24 17.11 13.02 -5.13
C LYS A 24 17.67 11.60 -5.18
N TYR A 25 17.53 10.83 -4.10
CA TYR A 25 17.94 9.43 -4.09
C TYR A 25 16.98 8.54 -4.89
N ILE A 26 15.68 8.81 -4.80
CA ILE A 26 14.66 8.09 -5.56
C ILE A 26 14.84 8.37 -7.06
N PHE A 27 14.85 9.65 -7.45
CA PHE A 27 15.03 10.06 -8.84
C PHE A 27 16.52 10.24 -9.20
N ASN A 28 17.34 9.23 -8.90
CA ASN A 28 18.72 9.19 -9.39
C ASN A 28 18.73 9.01 -10.92
N GLY A 29 19.82 9.42 -11.60
CA GLY A 29 19.94 9.44 -13.06
C GLY A 29 19.51 8.14 -13.75
N HIS A 30 20.01 6.99 -13.31
CA HIS A 30 19.63 5.70 -13.89
C HIS A 30 18.14 5.36 -13.70
N MET A 31 17.57 5.66 -12.54
CA MET A 31 16.17 5.38 -12.25
C MET A 31 15.23 6.32 -13.01
N ALA A 32 15.60 7.60 -13.12
CA ALA A 32 14.84 8.57 -13.90
C ALA A 32 14.75 8.15 -15.37
N VAL A 33 15.86 7.68 -15.95
CA VAL A 33 15.89 7.12 -17.32
C VAL A 33 14.99 5.88 -17.42
N ALA A 34 15.08 4.94 -16.47
CA ALA A 34 14.21 3.77 -16.46
C ALA A 34 12.72 4.15 -16.37
N MET A 35 12.35 5.10 -15.50
CA MET A 35 10.98 5.60 -15.39
C MET A 35 10.48 6.22 -16.68
N PHE A 36 11.33 6.96 -17.40
CA PHE A 36 10.98 7.53 -18.70
C PHE A 36 10.63 6.44 -19.72
N PHE A 37 11.43 5.37 -19.81
CA PHE A 37 11.11 4.22 -20.66
C PHE A 37 9.80 3.54 -20.24
N PHE A 38 9.58 3.33 -18.94
CA PHE A 38 8.32 2.74 -18.46
C PHE A 38 7.11 3.60 -18.77
N VAL A 39 7.17 4.91 -18.52
CA VAL A 39 6.07 5.84 -18.83
C VAL A 39 5.80 5.88 -20.33
N SER A 40 6.85 5.89 -21.16
CA SER A 40 6.72 5.88 -22.62
C SER A 40 6.07 4.59 -23.13
N ALA A 41 6.53 3.44 -22.63
CA ALA A 41 5.95 2.14 -22.98
C ALA A 41 4.49 2.04 -22.51
N LEU A 42 4.19 2.47 -21.28
CA LEU A 42 2.83 2.52 -20.75
C LEU A 42 1.94 3.43 -21.59
N ALA A 43 2.44 4.60 -22.00
CA ALA A 43 1.70 5.53 -22.86
C ALA A 43 1.40 4.91 -24.23
N TYR A 44 2.37 4.22 -24.83
CA TYR A 44 2.19 3.52 -26.11
C TYR A 44 1.11 2.43 -26.02
N PHE A 45 1.22 1.52 -25.05
CA PHE A 45 0.23 0.45 -24.85
C PHE A 45 -1.15 0.99 -24.46
N TYR A 46 -1.18 2.07 -23.66
CA TYR A 46 -2.41 2.75 -23.31
C TYR A 46 -3.08 3.33 -24.56
N GLN A 47 -2.33 4.04 -25.41
CA GLN A 47 -2.84 4.58 -26.67
C GLN A 47 -3.38 3.50 -27.60
N GLN A 48 -2.69 2.36 -27.73
CA GLN A 48 -3.18 1.25 -28.54
C GLN A 48 -4.49 0.68 -27.99
N TRP A 49 -4.59 0.52 -26.67
CA TRP A 49 -5.82 0.06 -26.02
C TRP A 49 -7.00 1.03 -26.19
N LEU A 50 -6.73 2.34 -26.25
CA LEU A 50 -7.75 3.36 -26.49
C LEU A 50 -8.38 3.31 -27.90
N GLN A 51 -7.70 2.71 -28.87
CA GLN A 51 -8.21 2.58 -30.24
C GLN A 51 -9.25 1.45 -30.35
N ASP A 52 -9.13 0.41 -29.53
CA ASP A 52 -9.98 -0.78 -29.55
C ASP A 52 -10.93 -0.83 -28.34
N ILE A 53 -11.54 0.31 -27.97
CA ILE A 53 -12.48 0.36 -26.83
C ILE A 53 -13.82 -0.25 -27.25
N PRO A 54 -14.35 -1.25 -26.50
CA PRO A 54 -15.68 -1.82 -26.76
C PRO A 54 -16.80 -0.78 -26.60
N GLU A 55 -17.86 -0.87 -27.42
CA GLU A 55 -18.99 0.08 -27.47
C GLU A 55 -19.82 0.18 -26.16
N GLY A 56 -19.54 -0.64 -25.14
CA GLY A 56 -20.18 -0.59 -23.81
C GLY A 56 -19.23 -0.29 -22.66
N PHE A 57 -18.02 0.21 -22.95
CA PHE A 57 -17.01 0.39 -21.91
C PHE A 57 -17.47 1.40 -20.84
N PRO A 58 -17.38 1.08 -19.53
CA PRO A 58 -17.95 1.90 -18.46
C PRO A 58 -17.08 3.13 -18.12
N THR A 59 -16.77 3.98 -19.11
CA THR A 59 -15.91 5.16 -18.96
C THR A 59 -16.44 6.12 -17.91
N ALA A 60 -17.73 6.43 -17.92
CA ALA A 60 -18.34 7.31 -16.92
C ALA A 60 -18.16 6.80 -15.48
N LEU A 61 -18.22 5.48 -15.26
CA LEU A 61 -18.00 4.90 -13.94
C LEU A 61 -16.53 4.97 -13.53
N ILE A 62 -15.60 4.71 -14.45
CA ILE A 62 -14.15 4.78 -14.17
C ILE A 62 -13.73 6.21 -13.88
N VAL A 63 -14.12 7.16 -14.73
CA VAL A 63 -13.84 8.59 -14.55
C VAL A 63 -14.52 9.11 -13.28
N GLY A 64 -15.80 8.74 -13.07
CA GLY A 64 -16.57 9.07 -11.87
C GLY A 64 -15.91 8.56 -10.59
N ALA A 65 -15.51 7.29 -10.58
CA ALA A 65 -14.83 6.67 -9.44
C ALA A 65 -13.46 7.30 -9.18
N ALA A 66 -12.67 7.55 -10.23
CA ALA A 66 -11.33 8.09 -10.10
C ALA A 66 -11.34 9.53 -9.59
N PHE A 67 -12.13 10.43 -10.21
CA PHE A 67 -12.28 11.80 -9.73
C PHE A 67 -12.96 11.85 -8.37
N GLY A 68 -14.01 11.06 -8.15
CA GLY A 68 -14.73 11.00 -6.88
C GLY A 68 -13.85 10.54 -5.71
N TYR A 69 -13.07 9.48 -5.91
CA TYR A 69 -12.12 9.00 -4.90
C TYR A 69 -11.03 10.03 -4.63
N MET A 70 -10.43 10.59 -5.68
CA MET A 70 -9.36 11.57 -5.58
C MET A 70 -9.80 12.84 -4.85
N VAL A 71 -10.99 13.33 -5.14
CA VAL A 71 -11.54 14.53 -4.52
C VAL A 71 -11.97 14.26 -3.07
N SER A 72 -12.47 13.04 -2.78
CA SER A 72 -12.79 12.61 -1.41
C SER A 72 -11.54 12.42 -0.54
N TYR A 73 -10.48 11.83 -1.09
CA TYR A 73 -9.24 11.56 -0.37
C TYR A 73 -8.46 12.87 -0.12
N SER A 74 -8.78 13.54 0.98
CA SER A 74 -8.26 14.89 1.30
C SER A 74 -7.49 14.95 2.62
N PRO A 75 -6.29 14.33 2.71
CA PRO A 75 -5.51 14.31 3.94
C PRO A 75 -4.96 15.70 4.30
N VAL A 76 -5.24 16.17 5.51
CA VAL A 76 -4.67 17.43 6.02
C VAL A 76 -3.27 17.19 6.59
N ARG A 77 -2.30 18.01 6.17
CA ARG A 77 -0.90 17.96 6.59
C ARG A 77 -0.60 19.07 7.58
N THR A 78 -0.46 18.74 8.86
CA THR A 78 -0.25 19.72 9.94
C THR A 78 1.23 19.91 10.31
N LEU A 79 2.13 19.04 9.85
CA LEU A 79 3.58 19.10 10.15
C LEU A 79 3.91 19.08 11.65
N LEU A 80 2.98 18.61 12.47
CA LEU A 80 3.13 18.46 13.92
C LEU A 80 3.96 17.22 14.25
N LYS A 81 4.75 17.31 15.32
CA LYS A 81 5.59 16.23 15.86
C LYS A 81 5.12 15.84 17.27
N GLU A 82 5.53 14.68 17.74
CA GLU A 82 5.21 14.18 19.09
C GLU A 82 5.49 15.18 20.22
N PRO A 83 6.65 15.87 20.28
CA PRO A 83 6.90 16.85 21.34
C PRO A 83 5.89 18.01 21.35
N ASP A 84 5.29 18.33 20.20
CA ASP A 84 4.37 19.45 20.05
C ASP A 84 3.06 19.24 20.87
N LEU A 85 2.75 17.99 21.26
CA LEU A 85 1.63 17.68 22.15
C LEU A 85 1.76 18.33 23.53
N VAL A 86 2.98 18.47 24.04
CA VAL A 86 3.24 19.03 25.37
C VAL A 86 3.52 20.54 25.27
N PHE A 87 4.31 20.96 24.27
CA PHE A 87 4.79 22.34 24.18
C PHE A 87 3.82 23.30 23.48
N LEU A 88 3.03 22.83 22.51
CA LEU A 88 2.18 23.71 21.69
C LEU A 88 0.70 23.68 22.08
N LEU A 89 0.26 22.66 22.82
CA LEU A 89 -1.12 22.54 23.29
C LEU A 89 -1.56 23.77 24.11
N PRO A 90 -0.76 24.35 25.03
CA PRO A 90 -1.14 25.56 25.77
C PRO A 90 -1.28 26.81 24.87
N ALA A 91 -0.67 26.79 23.69
CA ALA A 91 -0.63 27.91 22.75
C ALA A 91 -1.52 27.71 21.52
N GLU A 92 -2.51 26.79 21.56
CA GLU A 92 -3.40 26.47 20.42
C GLU A 92 -4.06 27.72 19.82
N TYR A 93 -4.50 28.67 20.66
CA TYR A 93 -5.15 29.90 20.22
C TYR A 93 -4.25 30.80 19.37
N GLN A 94 -2.92 30.72 19.54
CA GLN A 94 -1.95 31.49 18.75
C GLN A 94 -1.65 30.84 17.39
N LEU A 95 -2.03 29.57 17.18
CA LEU A 95 -1.65 28.77 16.01
C LEU A 95 -2.68 28.78 14.87
N GLY A 96 -3.67 29.66 14.93
CA GLY A 96 -4.67 29.80 13.86
C GLY A 96 -4.06 30.05 12.47
N ASP A 97 -3.09 30.97 12.37
CA ASP A 97 -2.39 31.26 11.10
C ASP A 97 -1.53 30.08 10.64
N TYR A 98 -0.91 29.35 11.58
CA TYR A 98 -0.13 28.15 11.29
C TYR A 98 -0.98 27.09 10.59
N PHE A 99 -2.16 26.77 11.13
CA PHE A 99 -3.05 25.76 10.55
C PHE A 99 -3.65 26.19 9.21
N ARG A 100 -3.95 27.48 9.01
CA ARG A 100 -4.39 27.99 7.70
C ARG A 100 -3.34 27.75 6.61
N ARG A 101 -2.07 28.00 6.90
CA ARG A 101 -0.96 27.73 5.96
C ARG A 101 -0.75 26.24 5.71
N CYS A 102 -0.91 25.40 6.74
CA CYS A 102 -0.93 23.95 6.59
C CYS A 102 -2.04 23.46 5.67
N LEU A 103 -3.25 24.01 5.78
CA LEU A 103 -4.37 23.70 4.89
C LEU A 103 -4.07 24.13 3.45
N TYR A 104 -3.55 25.34 3.25
CA TYR A 104 -3.15 25.82 1.92
C TYR A 104 -2.08 24.90 1.28
N TYR A 105 -1.01 24.57 2.01
CA TYR A 105 0.00 23.63 1.54
C TYR A 105 -0.58 22.25 1.23
N SER A 106 -1.48 21.76 2.08
CA SER A 106 -2.15 20.47 1.87
C SER A 106 -2.96 20.47 0.57
N TYR A 107 -3.67 21.55 0.29
CA TYR A 107 -4.43 21.73 -0.94
C TYR A 107 -3.51 21.74 -2.16
N VAL A 108 -2.47 22.59 -2.16
CA VAL A 108 -1.54 22.74 -3.30
C VAL A 108 -0.89 21.40 -3.68
N ILE A 109 -0.42 20.61 -2.72
CA ILE A 109 0.16 19.30 -3.04
C ILE A 109 -0.87 18.35 -3.64
N GLN A 110 -2.12 18.42 -3.18
CA GLN A 110 -3.17 17.56 -3.69
C GLN A 110 -3.58 17.94 -5.11
N LEU A 111 -3.42 19.21 -5.51
CA LEU A 111 -3.66 19.65 -6.89
C LEU A 111 -2.77 18.91 -7.89
N TYR A 112 -1.51 18.65 -7.53
CA TYR A 112 -0.60 17.88 -8.39
C TYR A 112 -1.19 16.50 -8.73
N LEU A 113 -1.79 15.81 -7.76
CA LEU A 113 -2.45 14.53 -8.00
C LEU A 113 -3.72 14.68 -8.86
N ILE A 114 -4.46 15.77 -8.70
CA ILE A 114 -5.63 16.09 -9.52
C ILE A 114 -5.26 16.23 -10.98
N PHE A 115 -4.23 17.02 -11.28
CA PHE A 115 -3.79 17.23 -12.65
C PHE A 115 -3.12 15.99 -13.24
N LEU A 116 -2.37 15.21 -12.45
CA LEU A 116 -1.74 13.97 -12.93
C LEU A 116 -2.79 12.93 -13.34
N ILE A 117 -3.79 12.69 -12.48
CA ILE A 117 -4.87 11.74 -12.76
C ILE A 117 -5.77 12.28 -13.87
N GLY A 118 -6.06 13.59 -13.88
CA GLY A 118 -6.78 14.23 -14.97
C GLY A 118 -6.06 14.01 -16.31
N ALA A 119 -4.78 14.33 -16.41
CA ALA A 119 -3.99 14.11 -17.62
C ALA A 119 -4.01 12.64 -18.08
N ALA A 120 -3.94 11.70 -17.14
CA ALA A 120 -4.02 10.27 -17.46
C ALA A 120 -5.41 9.83 -17.96
N LEU A 121 -6.50 10.39 -17.42
CA LEU A 121 -7.87 10.03 -17.79
C LEU A 121 -8.42 10.80 -19.00
N GLY A 122 -7.78 11.92 -19.37
CA GLY A 122 -8.20 12.77 -20.49
C GLY A 122 -8.37 12.00 -21.81
N PRO A 123 -7.34 11.25 -22.28
CA PRO A 123 -7.45 10.46 -23.51
C PRO A 123 -8.62 9.47 -23.50
N LEU A 124 -8.86 8.80 -22.36
CA LEU A 124 -10.01 7.89 -22.20
C LEU A 124 -11.34 8.60 -22.30
N TYR A 125 -11.46 9.77 -21.66
CA TYR A 125 -12.67 10.55 -21.73
C TYR A 125 -12.99 11.01 -23.16
N PHE A 126 -11.98 11.50 -23.89
CA PHE A 126 -12.16 11.97 -25.27
C PHE A 126 -12.38 10.84 -26.29
N ALA A 127 -11.82 9.65 -26.05
CA ALA A 127 -12.05 8.49 -26.90
C ALA A 127 -13.49 7.96 -26.78
N THR A 128 -14.10 8.02 -25.58
CA THR A 128 -15.48 7.55 -25.38
C THR A 128 -16.55 8.62 -25.63
N TYR A 129 -16.27 9.88 -25.28
CA TYR A 129 -17.23 10.98 -25.39
C TYR A 129 -16.67 12.15 -26.20
N PRO A 130 -16.43 11.97 -27.51
CA PRO A 130 -15.94 13.04 -28.37
C PRO A 130 -16.92 14.23 -28.44
N GLU A 131 -18.23 14.01 -28.24
CA GLU A 131 -19.27 15.02 -28.34
C GLU A 131 -19.19 16.14 -27.29
N PHE A 132 -18.68 15.87 -26.08
CA PHE A 132 -18.64 16.88 -25.01
C PHE A 132 -17.45 17.84 -25.14
N GLY A 133 -16.43 17.47 -25.92
CA GLY A 133 -15.27 18.30 -26.22
C GLY A 133 -14.39 18.67 -25.01
N THR A 134 -13.30 19.39 -25.27
CA THR A 134 -12.29 19.75 -24.24
C THR A 134 -12.83 20.70 -23.17
N ARG A 135 -13.75 21.58 -23.51
CA ARG A 135 -14.31 22.57 -22.58
C ARG A 135 -15.05 21.90 -21.41
N HIS A 136 -15.85 20.88 -21.70
CA HIS A 136 -16.59 20.12 -20.68
C HIS A 136 -15.64 19.40 -19.74
N TYR A 137 -14.59 18.78 -20.29
CA TYR A 137 -13.56 18.11 -19.49
C TYR A 137 -12.83 19.07 -18.54
N LEU A 138 -12.45 20.26 -19.02
CA LEU A 138 -11.83 21.29 -18.19
C LEU A 138 -12.77 21.83 -17.11
N MET A 139 -14.08 21.95 -17.41
CA MET A 139 -15.09 22.30 -16.41
C MET A 139 -15.18 21.24 -15.31
N MET A 140 -15.14 19.95 -15.66
CA MET A 140 -15.12 18.85 -14.68
C MET A 140 -13.90 18.94 -13.75
N ILE A 141 -12.71 19.27 -14.29
CA ILE A 141 -11.53 19.54 -13.47
C ILE A 141 -11.77 20.75 -12.56
N GLY A 142 -12.33 21.84 -13.08
CA GLY A 142 -12.67 23.02 -12.28
C GLY A 142 -13.60 22.70 -11.11
N VAL A 143 -14.66 21.92 -11.35
CA VAL A 143 -15.57 21.42 -10.32
C VAL A 143 -14.81 20.55 -9.30
N ALA A 144 -13.91 19.68 -9.75
CA ALA A 144 -13.04 18.89 -8.86
C ALA A 144 -12.19 19.75 -7.93
N LEU A 145 -11.63 20.86 -8.42
CA LEU A 145 -10.86 21.79 -7.60
C LEU A 145 -11.70 22.44 -6.50
N ILE A 146 -12.95 22.80 -6.80
CA ILE A 146 -13.87 23.43 -5.83
C ILE A 146 -14.32 22.42 -4.78
N ILE A 147 -14.82 21.26 -5.22
CA ILE A 147 -15.28 20.18 -4.33
C ILE A 147 -14.11 19.72 -3.43
N LYS A 148 -12.88 19.75 -3.94
CA LYS A 148 -11.68 19.44 -3.16
C LYS A 148 -11.49 20.38 -1.97
N VAL A 149 -11.73 21.68 -2.15
CA VAL A 149 -11.67 22.66 -1.04
C VAL A 149 -12.69 22.29 0.02
N TRP A 150 -13.94 22.05 -0.38
CA TRP A 150 -15.01 21.69 0.57
C TRP A 150 -14.73 20.39 1.32
N ASN A 151 -14.26 19.34 0.64
CA ASN A 151 -13.91 18.08 1.28
C ASN A 151 -12.73 18.23 2.25
N MET A 152 -11.72 19.03 1.91
CA MET A 152 -10.59 19.29 2.79
C MET A 152 -11.00 20.08 4.04
N LEU A 153 -11.81 21.13 3.89
CA LEU A 153 -12.33 21.91 5.01
C LEU A 153 -13.23 21.07 5.91
N SER A 154 -14.14 20.29 5.32
CA SER A 154 -14.99 19.36 6.06
C SER A 154 -14.16 18.31 6.81
N ASN A 155 -13.12 17.74 6.19
CA ASN A 155 -12.21 16.81 6.88
C ASN A 155 -11.44 17.51 8.02
N TRP A 156 -11.03 18.77 7.85
CA TRP A 156 -10.42 19.57 8.92
C TRP A 156 -11.36 19.77 10.10
N TRP A 157 -12.62 20.11 9.84
CA TRP A 157 -13.63 20.24 10.90
C TRP A 157 -13.91 18.93 11.61
N MET A 158 -13.93 17.81 10.88
CA MET A 158 -14.07 16.47 11.42
C MET A 158 -12.85 15.97 12.18
N LEU A 159 -11.67 16.62 12.08
CA LEU A 159 -10.52 16.31 12.94
C LEU A 159 -10.71 16.75 14.40
N LYS A 160 -11.74 17.57 14.69
CA LYS A 160 -12.19 17.84 16.06
C LYS A 160 -13.04 16.70 16.64
N GLU A 161 -13.53 15.79 15.79
CA GLU A 161 -14.34 14.65 16.21
C GLU A 161 -13.45 13.52 16.73
N ARG A 162 -13.59 13.17 18.01
CA ARG A 162 -12.81 12.08 18.61
C ARG A 162 -13.30 10.72 18.13
N SER A 163 -14.61 10.57 17.90
CA SER A 163 -15.21 9.30 17.44
C SER A 163 -14.67 8.89 16.06
N PRO A 164 -14.02 7.72 15.92
CA PRO A 164 -13.55 7.25 14.62
C PRO A 164 -14.71 6.85 13.70
N ARG A 165 -15.82 6.33 14.26
CA ARG A 165 -16.97 5.85 13.48
C ARG A 165 -17.62 7.00 12.70
N ILE A 166 -17.92 8.11 13.38
CA ILE A 166 -18.55 9.29 12.76
C ILE A 166 -17.67 9.86 11.64
N ARG A 167 -16.35 9.90 11.85
CA ARG A 167 -15.39 10.37 10.83
C ARG A 167 -15.33 9.48 9.59
N VAL A 168 -15.31 8.16 9.79
CA VAL A 168 -15.31 7.21 8.68
C VAL A 168 -16.63 7.27 7.92
N THR A 169 -17.77 7.33 8.62
CA THR A 169 -19.08 7.47 7.98
C THR A 169 -19.19 8.75 7.17
N ASP A 170 -18.79 9.91 7.73
CA ASP A 170 -18.77 11.19 7.02
C ASP A 170 -17.87 11.14 5.76
N GLN A 171 -16.69 10.52 5.87
CA GLN A 171 -15.79 10.34 4.73
C GLN A 171 -16.37 9.40 3.66
N LEU A 172 -17.04 8.31 4.07
CA LEU A 172 -17.68 7.37 3.15
C LEU A 172 -18.86 8.00 2.41
N VAL A 173 -19.74 8.71 3.13
CA VAL A 173 -20.88 9.41 2.53
C VAL A 173 -20.40 10.42 1.48
N LYS A 174 -19.41 11.25 1.82
CA LYS A 174 -18.82 12.19 0.84
C LYS A 174 -18.13 11.46 -0.30
N ALA A 175 -17.45 10.34 -0.06
CA ALA A 175 -16.83 9.56 -1.13
C ALA A 175 -17.87 9.07 -2.14
N VAL A 176 -18.99 8.50 -1.67
CA VAL A 176 -20.09 8.05 -2.53
C VAL A 176 -20.68 9.24 -3.28
N LEU A 177 -20.99 10.34 -2.60
CA LEU A 177 -21.54 11.54 -3.26
C LEU A 177 -20.58 12.11 -4.32
N ASN A 178 -19.29 12.20 -4.04
CA ASN A 178 -18.31 12.67 -5.02
C ASN A 178 -18.26 11.75 -6.25
N VAL A 179 -18.26 10.43 -6.07
CA VAL A 179 -18.29 9.47 -7.20
C VAL A 179 -19.53 9.64 -8.04
N VAL A 180 -20.70 9.82 -7.41
CA VAL A 180 -21.97 10.04 -8.10
C VAL A 180 -21.97 11.37 -8.85
N ILE A 181 -21.44 12.45 -8.27
CA ILE A 181 -21.31 13.77 -8.94
C ILE A 181 -20.47 13.62 -10.21
N PHE A 182 -19.28 13.01 -10.12
CA PHE A 182 -18.40 12.87 -11.29
C PHE A 182 -18.94 11.87 -12.31
N TYR A 183 -19.71 10.87 -11.90
CA TYR A 183 -20.40 9.97 -12.82
C TYR A 183 -21.43 10.72 -13.68
N PHE A 184 -22.29 11.54 -13.06
CA PHE A 184 -23.26 12.35 -13.80
C PHE A 184 -22.60 13.44 -14.65
N LEU A 185 -21.54 14.09 -14.14
CA LEU A 185 -20.75 15.04 -14.93
C LEU A 185 -20.09 14.37 -16.14
N ALA A 186 -19.57 13.15 -16.00
CA ALA A 186 -18.95 12.44 -17.11
C ALA A 186 -19.96 12.14 -18.23
N LYS A 187 -21.22 11.84 -17.88
CA LYS A 187 -22.33 11.63 -18.82
C LYS A 187 -22.93 12.92 -19.42
N GLY A 188 -22.52 14.09 -18.95
CA GLY A 188 -23.12 15.37 -19.38
C GLY A 188 -24.47 15.70 -18.73
N GLU A 189 -24.91 14.94 -17.73
CA GLU A 189 -26.18 15.16 -17.03
C GLU A 189 -26.05 16.22 -15.92
N TRP A 190 -25.95 17.48 -16.33
CA TRP A 190 -25.72 18.62 -15.43
C TRP A 190 -26.77 18.77 -14.32
N LEU A 191 -28.05 18.49 -14.63
CA LEU A 191 -29.13 18.61 -13.66
C LEU A 191 -28.92 17.67 -12.47
N PHE A 192 -28.68 16.39 -12.74
CA PHE A 192 -28.43 15.39 -11.68
C PHE A 192 -27.14 15.67 -10.93
N ALA A 193 -26.07 16.07 -11.62
CA ALA A 193 -24.82 16.48 -10.97
C ALA A 193 -25.04 17.66 -10.00
N SER A 194 -25.87 18.63 -10.37
CA SER A 194 -26.16 19.79 -9.52
C SER A 194 -26.95 19.41 -8.26
N ILE A 195 -27.97 18.56 -8.39
CA ILE A 195 -28.76 18.04 -7.26
C ILE A 195 -27.86 17.32 -6.25
N VAL A 196 -26.98 16.44 -6.72
CA VAL A 196 -26.07 15.69 -5.83
C VAL A 196 -25.01 16.62 -5.22
N THR A 197 -24.59 17.68 -5.93
CA THR A 197 -23.70 18.70 -5.39
C THR A 197 -24.37 19.48 -4.25
N VAL A 198 -25.66 19.81 -4.36
CA VAL A 198 -26.42 20.43 -3.26
C VAL A 198 -26.46 19.50 -2.04
N LEU A 199 -26.70 18.19 -2.23
CA LEU A 199 -26.62 17.22 -1.14
C LEU A 199 -25.24 17.18 -0.48
N LEU A 200 -24.16 17.24 -1.26
CA LEU A 200 -22.80 17.33 -0.72
C LEU A 200 -22.62 18.60 0.13
N VAL A 201 -23.13 19.75 -0.31
CA VAL A 201 -23.07 21.00 0.46
C VAL A 201 -23.82 20.86 1.79
N VAL A 202 -25.00 20.25 1.79
CA VAL A 202 -25.76 19.97 3.03
C VAL A 202 -24.94 19.11 4.00
N VAL A 203 -24.29 18.05 3.52
CA VAL A 203 -23.40 17.21 4.34
C VAL A 203 -22.23 18.02 4.89
N VAL A 204 -21.58 18.85 4.08
CA VAL A 204 -20.46 19.71 4.50
C VAL A 204 -20.89 20.71 5.57
N LEU A 205 -22.07 21.32 5.44
CA LEU A 205 -22.65 22.23 6.44
C LEU A 205 -23.02 21.50 7.74
N TYR A 206 -23.49 20.26 7.63
CA TYR A 206 -23.72 19.41 8.80
C TYR A 206 -22.41 19.12 9.55
N SER A 207 -21.35 18.71 8.84
CA SER A 207 -20.02 18.50 9.46
C SER A 207 -19.51 19.79 10.13
N TYR A 208 -19.75 20.96 9.52
CA TYR A 208 -19.41 22.26 10.10
C TYR A 208 -20.16 22.52 11.40
N ASN A 209 -21.48 22.32 11.43
CA ASN A 209 -22.31 22.52 12.62
C ASN A 209 -21.87 21.61 13.77
N LEU A 210 -21.61 20.33 13.48
CA LEU A 210 -21.11 19.37 14.47
C LEU A 210 -19.76 19.81 15.05
N SER A 211 -18.85 20.30 14.21
CA SER A 211 -17.52 20.76 14.61
C SER A 211 -17.58 22.01 15.51
N ARG A 212 -18.55 22.90 15.32
CA ARG A 212 -18.73 24.10 16.17
C ARG A 212 -19.16 23.76 17.60
N LYS A 213 -19.86 22.64 17.81
CA LYS A 213 -20.33 22.19 19.12
C LYS A 213 -19.22 21.58 19.99
N LYS A 214 -18.01 21.39 19.43
CA LYS A 214 -16.89 20.72 20.11
C LYS A 214 -15.74 21.69 20.35
N ALA A 215 -15.22 21.68 21.57
CA ALA A 215 -14.05 22.47 21.95
C ALA A 215 -12.76 21.70 21.66
N GLY A 216 -11.80 22.35 21.00
CA GLY A 216 -10.42 21.89 20.82
C GLY A 216 -10.14 20.95 19.64
N LEU A 217 -8.92 21.03 19.11
CA LEU A 217 -8.38 20.07 18.15
C LEU A 217 -7.94 18.78 18.85
N THR A 218 -8.13 17.62 18.21
CA THR A 218 -7.61 16.34 18.72
C THR A 218 -6.14 16.21 18.33
N TRP A 219 -5.23 16.82 19.12
CA TRP A 219 -3.81 16.94 18.80
C TRP A 219 -3.07 15.60 18.65
N ASP A 220 -3.38 14.62 19.50
CA ASP A 220 -2.85 13.25 19.45
C ASP A 220 -3.12 12.61 18.08
N LEU A 221 -4.34 12.78 17.57
CA LEU A 221 -4.74 12.30 16.26
C LEU A 221 -4.00 13.03 15.13
N LEU A 222 -3.85 14.36 15.22
CA LEU A 222 -3.13 15.13 14.20
C LEU A 222 -1.68 14.67 14.07
N VAL A 223 -0.99 14.51 15.20
CA VAL A 223 0.37 13.99 15.26
C VAL A 223 0.43 12.57 14.70
N GLN A 224 -0.47 11.69 15.12
CA GLN A 224 -0.52 10.30 14.65
C GLN A 224 -0.69 10.22 13.12
N LYS A 225 -1.57 11.04 12.53
CA LYS A 225 -1.78 11.12 11.08
C LYS A 225 -0.53 11.62 10.35
N ASP A 226 0.13 12.65 10.86
CA ASP A 226 1.35 13.21 10.24
C ASP A 226 2.52 12.22 10.29
N GLN A 227 2.70 11.56 11.45
CA GLN A 227 3.68 10.48 11.61
C GLN A 227 3.41 9.29 10.70
N GLN A 228 2.15 8.85 10.58
CA GLN A 228 1.81 7.75 9.68
C GLN A 228 2.14 8.12 8.23
N ARG A 229 1.86 9.36 7.80
CA ARG A 229 2.23 9.84 6.48
C ARG A 229 3.73 9.81 6.27
N MET A 230 4.50 10.33 7.24
CA MET A 230 5.96 10.37 7.14
C MET A 230 6.57 8.96 7.15
N ARG A 231 6.04 8.03 7.96
CA ARG A 231 6.44 6.62 7.94
C ARG A 231 6.20 5.96 6.58
N THR A 232 5.07 6.24 5.93
CA THR A 232 4.81 5.75 4.57
C THR A 232 5.82 6.31 3.58
N PHE A 233 6.13 7.62 3.66
CA PHE A 233 7.14 8.25 2.82
C PHE A 233 8.53 7.62 3.01
N TYR A 234 9.00 7.45 4.25
CA TYR A 234 10.28 6.79 4.51
C TYR A 234 10.31 5.34 4.04
N ARG A 235 9.20 4.60 4.13
CA ARG A 235 9.13 3.24 3.59
C ARG A 235 9.33 3.20 2.09
N ILE A 236 8.77 4.16 1.35
CA ILE A 236 8.99 4.30 -0.09
C ILE A 236 10.46 4.65 -0.35
N ALA A 237 11.01 5.63 0.38
CA ALA A 237 12.42 6.00 0.25
C ALA A 237 13.36 4.82 0.55
N ASN A 238 13.02 3.97 1.53
CA ASN A 238 13.78 2.78 1.88
C ASN A 238 13.81 1.68 0.79
N MET A 239 12.96 1.78 -0.23
CA MET A 239 13.08 0.91 -1.41
C MET A 239 14.24 1.32 -2.33
N PHE A 240 14.77 2.54 -2.14
CA PHE A 240 15.81 3.13 -3.00
C PHE A 240 17.09 3.49 -2.23
N THR A 241 16.97 3.90 -0.96
CA THR A 241 18.10 4.30 -0.13
C THR A 241 17.83 3.98 1.34
N ASP A 242 18.83 3.51 2.08
CA ASP A 242 18.65 3.19 3.49
C ASP A 242 18.29 4.42 4.31
N VAL A 243 17.11 4.40 4.91
CA VAL A 243 16.63 5.50 5.76
C VAL A 243 17.01 5.21 7.21
N PRO A 244 17.88 6.03 7.84
CA PRO A 244 18.18 5.87 9.26
C PRO A 244 16.89 6.04 10.06
N HIS A 245 16.71 5.24 11.11
CA HIS A 245 15.56 5.20 12.02
C HIS A 245 14.31 4.42 11.58
N LEU A 246 14.28 3.81 10.39
CA LEU A 246 13.19 2.90 10.02
C LEU A 246 13.45 1.47 10.56
N LYS A 247 13.05 1.19 11.81
CA LYS A 247 13.06 -0.20 12.33
C LYS A 247 12.03 -1.03 11.57
N ASN A 248 12.40 -2.25 11.13
CA ASN A 248 11.45 -3.19 10.52
C ASN A 248 10.28 -3.45 11.50
N THR A 249 9.09 -2.95 11.16
CA THR A 249 7.91 -3.12 12.02
C THR A 249 7.30 -4.49 11.80
N VAL A 250 7.25 -5.30 12.87
CA VAL A 250 6.55 -6.59 12.90
C VAL A 250 5.05 -6.37 12.68
N LYS A 251 4.46 -7.01 11.66
CA LYS A 251 3.03 -6.83 11.34
C LYS A 251 2.15 -7.72 12.21
N LYS A 252 1.11 -7.14 12.83
CA LYS A 252 0.10 -7.89 13.62
C LYS A 252 -0.80 -8.71 12.69
N ARG A 253 -0.47 -9.99 12.47
CA ARG A 253 -1.19 -10.92 11.57
C ARG A 253 -1.87 -12.06 12.34
N HIS A 254 -2.73 -11.72 13.30
CA HIS A 254 -3.33 -12.70 14.21
C HIS A 254 -4.11 -13.82 13.51
N GLY A 255 -4.79 -13.54 12.39
CA GLY A 255 -5.53 -14.55 11.62
C GLY A 255 -4.62 -15.61 10.98
N LEU A 256 -3.60 -15.19 10.23
CA LEU A 256 -2.63 -16.11 9.63
C LEU A 256 -1.84 -16.89 10.67
N VAL A 257 -1.48 -16.23 11.78
CA VAL A 257 -0.84 -16.88 12.93
C VAL A 257 -1.74 -17.99 13.49
N ARG A 258 -3.05 -17.73 13.66
CA ARG A 258 -4.00 -18.72 14.17
C ARG A 258 -4.16 -19.90 13.20
N ALA A 259 -4.24 -19.65 11.90
CA ALA A 259 -4.34 -20.71 10.88
C ALA A 259 -3.10 -21.62 10.85
N LEU A 260 -1.89 -21.05 10.95
CA LEU A 260 -0.65 -21.83 10.93
C LEU A 260 -0.34 -22.57 12.24
N ILE A 261 -0.90 -22.11 13.36
CA ILE A 261 -0.63 -22.63 14.70
C ILE A 261 -1.73 -23.54 15.22
N GLY A 262 -2.95 -23.46 14.67
CA GLY A 262 -4.10 -24.23 15.17
C GLY A 262 -3.90 -25.75 15.23
N GLY A 263 -2.97 -26.31 14.45
CA GLY A 263 -2.59 -27.73 14.50
C GLY A 263 -1.37 -28.09 15.36
N LEU A 264 -0.76 -27.13 16.08
CA LEU A 264 0.36 -27.41 16.99
C LEU A 264 -0.16 -27.60 18.41
N THR A 265 0.25 -28.70 19.05
CA THR A 265 -0.01 -28.91 20.48
C THR A 265 1.04 -28.15 21.29
N TYR A 266 0.61 -27.50 22.36
CA TYR A 266 1.53 -26.78 23.24
C TYR A 266 2.37 -27.77 24.07
N ARG A 267 3.54 -28.14 23.54
CA ARG A 267 4.51 -29.05 24.17
C ARG A 267 5.94 -28.52 23.94
N GLN A 268 6.87 -28.87 24.84
CA GLN A 268 8.25 -28.38 24.79
C GLN A 268 9.00 -28.80 23.50
N ASP A 269 8.69 -29.96 22.94
CA ASP A 269 9.25 -30.47 21.68
C ASP A 269 8.81 -29.64 20.45
N GLN A 270 7.66 -28.98 20.53
CA GLN A 270 7.10 -28.14 19.47
C GLN A 270 7.39 -26.64 19.64
N ALA A 271 8.11 -26.24 20.69
CA ALA A 271 8.41 -24.83 20.99
C ALA A 271 9.10 -24.11 19.81
N PHE A 272 10.10 -24.74 19.19
CA PHE A 272 10.77 -24.17 18.03
C PHE A 272 9.89 -24.16 16.77
N ALA A 273 9.02 -25.17 16.58
CA ALA A 273 8.08 -25.19 15.46
C ALA A 273 7.07 -24.04 15.57
N TYR A 274 6.58 -23.77 16.79
CA TYR A 274 5.73 -22.62 17.10
C TYR A 274 6.45 -21.30 16.79
N LEU A 275 7.67 -21.15 17.30
CA LEU A 275 8.48 -19.94 17.13
C LEU A 275 8.79 -19.63 15.66
N TYR A 276 9.23 -20.62 14.87
CA TYR A 276 9.52 -20.41 13.45
C TYR A 276 8.28 -20.05 12.63
N ARG A 277 7.13 -20.69 12.91
CA ARG A 277 5.86 -20.35 12.24
C ARG A 277 5.39 -18.93 12.56
N ILE A 278 5.48 -18.50 13.82
CA ILE A 278 5.17 -17.12 14.19
C ILE A 278 6.12 -16.15 13.50
N THR A 279 7.42 -16.45 13.53
CA THR A 279 8.45 -15.59 12.95
C THR A 279 8.25 -15.43 11.46
N PHE A 280 7.99 -16.52 10.75
CA PHE A 280 7.67 -16.50 9.33
C PHE A 280 6.48 -15.59 9.01
N VAL A 281 5.38 -15.69 9.78
CA VAL A 281 4.17 -14.91 9.52
C VAL A 281 4.30 -13.45 9.95
N ARG A 282 4.91 -13.19 11.11
CA ARG A 282 4.99 -11.85 11.72
C ARG A 282 6.11 -11.00 11.14
N SER A 283 7.23 -11.61 10.74
CA SER A 283 8.26 -10.95 9.95
C SER A 283 7.70 -10.60 8.57
N SER A 284 7.82 -9.33 8.19
CA SER A 284 7.46 -8.90 6.84
C SER A 284 8.36 -9.52 5.78
N ASP A 285 9.58 -9.87 6.16
CA ASP A 285 10.66 -10.13 5.22
C ASP A 285 10.52 -11.57 4.71
N TYR A 286 10.30 -12.57 5.59
CA TYR A 286 10.19 -13.97 5.16
C TYR A 286 8.91 -14.27 4.39
N LEU A 287 7.73 -13.92 4.93
CA LEU A 287 6.47 -14.14 4.22
C LEU A 287 6.43 -13.34 2.92
N GLY A 288 6.95 -12.11 2.93
CA GLY A 288 7.03 -11.26 1.74
C GLY A 288 7.93 -11.86 0.66
N MET A 289 9.11 -12.36 1.03
CA MET A 289 10.02 -13.06 0.12
C MET A 289 9.38 -14.33 -0.46
N TYR A 290 8.79 -15.17 0.40
CA TYR A 290 8.09 -16.40 -0.02
C TYR A 290 6.98 -16.12 -1.05
N PHE A 291 6.09 -15.19 -0.71
CA PHE A 291 4.96 -14.83 -1.57
C PHE A 291 5.44 -14.22 -2.88
N ARG A 292 6.48 -13.37 -2.86
CA ARG A 292 7.07 -12.80 -4.07
C ARG A 292 7.58 -13.88 -5.03
N LEU A 293 8.30 -14.89 -4.53
CA LEU A 293 8.80 -15.98 -5.36
C LEU A 293 7.68 -16.87 -5.92
N ILE A 294 6.61 -17.09 -5.15
CA ILE A 294 5.41 -17.78 -5.67
C ILE A 294 4.78 -16.99 -6.82
N VAL A 295 4.59 -15.68 -6.66
CA VAL A 295 3.95 -14.86 -7.68
C VAL A 295 4.82 -14.75 -8.94
N ILE A 296 6.10 -14.39 -8.80
CA ILE A 296 7.00 -14.26 -9.95
C ILE A 296 7.21 -15.63 -10.61
N GLY A 297 7.42 -16.69 -9.83
CA GLY A 297 7.56 -18.05 -10.36
C GLY A 297 6.28 -18.55 -11.04
N GLY A 298 5.10 -18.25 -10.47
CA GLY A 298 3.82 -18.58 -11.07
C GLY A 298 3.57 -17.86 -12.38
N LEU A 299 3.90 -16.55 -12.45
CA LEU A 299 3.84 -15.78 -13.69
C LEU A 299 4.82 -16.31 -14.74
N ALA A 300 6.05 -16.63 -14.35
CA ALA A 300 7.04 -17.23 -15.25
C ALA A 300 6.55 -18.56 -15.83
N VAL A 301 5.98 -19.44 -15.00
CA VAL A 301 5.38 -20.70 -15.45
C VAL A 301 4.16 -20.47 -16.34
N TRP A 302 3.40 -19.39 -16.10
CA TRP A 302 2.22 -19.05 -16.90
C TRP A 302 2.58 -18.56 -18.32
N PHE A 303 3.53 -17.64 -18.44
CA PHE A 303 3.85 -16.98 -19.71
C PHE A 303 4.83 -17.74 -20.61
N VAL A 304 5.68 -18.61 -20.06
CA VAL A 304 6.65 -19.37 -20.87
C VAL A 304 5.91 -20.40 -21.72
N PRO A 305 6.08 -20.49 -23.05
CA PRO A 305 5.33 -21.46 -23.85
C PRO A 305 5.82 -22.92 -23.70
N ASN A 306 7.13 -23.13 -23.57
CA ASN A 306 7.75 -24.45 -23.63
C ASN A 306 7.71 -25.20 -22.28
N VAL A 307 7.19 -26.44 -22.29
CA VAL A 307 6.95 -27.29 -21.10
C VAL A 307 8.23 -27.57 -20.30
N TRP A 308 9.35 -27.84 -20.98
CA TRP A 308 10.62 -28.13 -20.31
C TRP A 308 11.15 -26.90 -19.58
N PHE A 309 11.05 -25.72 -20.20
CA PHE A 309 11.42 -24.46 -19.56
C PHE A 309 10.49 -24.11 -18.40
N LYS A 310 9.16 -24.35 -18.52
CA LYS A 310 8.24 -24.18 -17.38
C LYS A 310 8.65 -25.03 -16.18
N ALA A 311 8.96 -26.31 -16.41
CA ALA A 311 9.40 -27.23 -15.36
C ALA A 311 10.74 -26.80 -14.74
N ALA A 312 11.69 -26.36 -15.57
CA ALA A 312 12.97 -25.83 -15.11
C ALA A 312 12.79 -24.57 -14.25
N PHE A 313 11.93 -23.62 -14.66
CA PHE A 313 11.61 -22.44 -13.85
C PHE A 313 10.93 -22.83 -12.53
N ALA A 314 9.98 -23.76 -12.54
CA ALA A 314 9.34 -24.23 -11.31
C ALA A 314 10.36 -24.79 -10.30
N LEU A 315 11.31 -25.61 -10.76
CA LEU A 315 12.40 -26.15 -9.94
C LEU A 315 13.36 -25.06 -9.46
N LEU A 316 13.71 -24.11 -10.33
CA LEU A 316 14.58 -22.98 -9.99
C LEU A 316 13.97 -22.10 -8.89
N PHE A 317 12.68 -21.77 -8.99
CA PHE A 317 11.98 -21.01 -7.95
C PHE A 317 11.84 -21.79 -6.64
N LEU A 318 11.67 -23.12 -6.70
CA LEU A 318 11.72 -23.97 -5.49
C LEU A 318 13.11 -23.93 -4.83
N TYR A 319 14.18 -23.99 -5.61
CA TYR A 319 15.56 -23.85 -5.11
C TYR A 319 15.79 -22.50 -4.45
N LEU A 320 15.41 -21.40 -5.12
CA LEU A 320 15.57 -20.04 -4.59
C LEU A 320 14.79 -19.85 -3.28
N THR A 321 13.57 -20.39 -3.19
CA THR A 321 12.81 -20.39 -1.94
C THR A 321 13.55 -21.11 -0.82
N ALA A 322 14.04 -22.32 -1.09
CA ALA A 322 14.74 -23.11 -0.08
C ALA A 322 16.00 -22.38 0.42
N PHE A 323 16.76 -21.77 -0.50
CA PHE A 323 17.94 -20.99 -0.17
C PHE A 323 17.62 -19.78 0.70
N GLN A 324 16.61 -18.99 0.34
CA GLN A 324 16.21 -17.81 1.11
C GLN A 324 15.69 -18.19 2.51
N MET A 325 14.94 -19.29 2.64
CA MET A 325 14.38 -19.73 3.93
C MET A 325 15.43 -20.25 4.91
N MET A 326 16.64 -20.62 4.46
CA MET A 326 17.72 -20.97 5.40
C MET A 326 18.09 -19.81 6.33
N SER A 327 17.88 -18.56 5.90
CA SER A 327 18.18 -17.39 6.73
C SER A 327 17.28 -17.29 7.99
N LEU A 328 16.19 -18.06 8.09
CA LEU A 328 15.38 -18.19 9.32
C LEU A 328 16.18 -18.79 10.50
N TRP A 329 17.20 -19.61 10.24
CA TRP A 329 18.05 -20.22 11.28
C TRP A 329 18.75 -19.16 12.14
N ASN A 330 19.26 -18.11 11.47
CA ASN A 330 20.05 -17.04 12.09
C ASN A 330 19.19 -15.90 12.67
N HIS A 331 17.89 -15.85 12.34
CA HIS A 331 17.00 -14.75 12.72
C HIS A 331 16.94 -14.49 14.23
N HIS A 332 17.07 -15.55 15.03
CA HIS A 332 16.99 -15.46 16.48
C HIS A 332 18.33 -15.67 17.18
N ARG A 333 19.45 -15.70 16.45
CA ARG A 333 20.77 -15.97 17.02
C ARG A 333 21.19 -14.91 18.05
N THR A 334 20.70 -13.68 17.90
CA THR A 334 21.07 -12.54 18.76
C THR A 334 20.13 -12.36 19.95
N ILE A 335 19.15 -13.26 20.15
CA ILE A 335 18.16 -13.12 21.23
C ILE A 335 18.56 -14.02 22.40
N ALA A 336 19.09 -13.39 23.46
CA ALA A 336 19.57 -14.08 24.66
C ALA A 336 18.52 -14.95 25.36
N TRP A 337 17.22 -14.64 25.20
CA TRP A 337 16.12 -15.43 25.79
C TRP A 337 16.10 -16.90 25.35
N MET A 338 16.69 -17.23 24.19
CA MET A 338 16.77 -18.62 23.71
C MET A 338 17.86 -19.44 24.40
N ASP A 339 18.86 -18.78 24.98
CA ASP A 339 19.97 -19.44 25.68
C ASP A 339 19.60 -19.76 27.14
N ILE A 340 18.59 -19.07 27.69
CA ILE A 340 18.10 -19.24 29.06
C ILE A 340 17.11 -20.41 29.17
N TYR A 341 16.41 -20.74 28.08
CA TYR A 341 15.36 -21.77 28.09
C TYR A 341 15.95 -23.15 27.78
N PRO A 342 15.74 -24.19 28.61
CA PRO A 342 16.42 -25.48 28.49
C PRO A 342 15.81 -26.32 27.35
N LEU A 343 16.15 -26.00 26.10
CA LEU A 343 15.73 -26.74 24.91
C LEU A 343 16.90 -27.44 24.22
N LYS A 344 16.66 -28.66 23.75
CA LYS A 344 17.64 -29.41 22.96
C LYS A 344 17.85 -28.75 21.60
N LYS A 345 19.12 -28.52 21.22
CA LYS A 345 19.48 -27.96 19.89
C LYS A 345 18.94 -28.79 18.72
N GLU A 346 18.80 -30.10 18.90
CA GLU A 346 18.23 -31.03 17.90
C GLU A 346 16.79 -30.66 17.51
N TRP A 347 15.98 -30.21 18.47
CA TRP A 347 14.59 -29.80 18.21
C TRP A 347 14.52 -28.54 17.35
N LYS A 348 15.53 -27.66 17.43
CA LYS A 348 15.64 -26.47 16.59
C LYS A 348 15.86 -26.84 15.13
N THR A 349 16.79 -27.77 14.85
CA THR A 349 17.09 -28.23 13.49
C THR A 349 15.92 -29.01 12.90
N LYS A 350 15.33 -29.93 13.67
CA LYS A 350 14.17 -30.71 13.24
C LYS A 350 12.96 -29.83 12.91
N ALA A 351 12.69 -28.82 13.74
CA ALA A 351 11.59 -27.88 13.52
C ALA A 351 11.80 -27.04 12.25
N LEU A 352 13.03 -26.57 11.98
CA LEU A 352 13.34 -25.81 10.77
C LEU A 352 13.19 -26.67 9.51
N LEU A 353 13.77 -27.88 9.50
CA LEU A 353 13.68 -28.80 8.36
C LEU A 353 12.22 -29.18 8.06
N SER A 354 11.43 -29.48 9.10
CA SER A 354 10.00 -29.77 8.96
C SER A 354 9.24 -28.58 8.37
N TRP A 355 9.53 -27.37 8.83
CA TRP A 355 8.89 -26.16 8.33
C TRP A 355 9.26 -25.86 6.87
N MET A 356 10.55 -25.96 6.52
CA MET A 356 11.01 -25.80 5.13
C MET A 356 10.36 -26.83 4.21
N LYS A 357 10.20 -28.09 4.65
CA LYS A 357 9.52 -29.14 3.88
C LYS A 357 8.06 -28.77 3.61
N GLN A 358 7.35 -28.28 4.62
CA GLN A 358 5.96 -27.82 4.46
C GLN A 358 5.85 -26.67 3.46
N LEU A 359 6.75 -25.69 3.53
CA LEU A 359 6.77 -24.56 2.59
C LEU A 359 7.10 -24.98 1.15
N MET A 360 8.07 -25.87 0.95
CA MET A 360 8.43 -26.33 -0.38
C MET A 360 7.32 -27.19 -1.00
N LEU A 361 6.72 -28.10 -0.22
CA LEU A 361 5.59 -28.91 -0.70
C LEU A 361 4.39 -28.04 -1.07
N PHE A 362 4.08 -27.03 -0.27
CA PHE A 362 3.00 -26.09 -0.57
C PHE A 362 3.26 -25.29 -1.86
N GLN A 363 4.50 -24.85 -2.09
CA GLN A 363 4.88 -24.16 -3.33
C GLN A 363 4.81 -25.10 -4.54
N THR A 364 5.31 -26.33 -4.42
CA THR A 364 5.22 -27.37 -5.47
C THR A 364 3.77 -27.65 -5.83
N PHE A 365 2.89 -27.74 -4.83
CA PHE A 365 1.46 -27.92 -5.03
C PHE A 365 0.86 -26.77 -5.84
N LEU A 366 1.13 -25.52 -5.45
CA LEU A 366 0.66 -24.32 -6.16
C LEU A 366 1.16 -24.26 -7.61
N PHE A 367 2.43 -24.57 -7.85
CA PHE A 367 2.96 -24.57 -9.22
C PHE A 367 2.33 -25.66 -10.08
N GLY A 368 2.14 -26.88 -9.57
CA GLY A 368 1.47 -27.91 -10.37
C GLY A 368 -0.03 -27.65 -10.60
N LEU A 369 -0.69 -26.89 -9.71
CA LEU A 369 -2.06 -26.41 -9.96
C LEU A 369 -2.13 -25.54 -11.23
N LEU A 370 -1.11 -24.73 -11.51
CA LEU A 370 -1.04 -23.94 -12.75
C LEU A 370 -0.97 -24.82 -14.00
N PHE A 371 -0.26 -25.96 -13.94
CA PHE A 371 -0.21 -26.93 -15.04
C PHE A 371 -1.55 -27.65 -15.26
N LEU A 372 -2.32 -27.86 -14.19
CA LEU A 372 -3.67 -28.41 -14.27
C LEU A 372 -4.60 -27.44 -15.03
N VAL A 373 -4.55 -26.15 -14.69
CA VAL A 373 -5.35 -25.11 -15.39
C VAL A 373 -4.98 -25.01 -16.88
N GLN A 374 -3.73 -25.27 -17.23
CA GLN A 374 -3.25 -25.26 -18.61
C GLN A 374 -3.49 -26.58 -19.37
N TRP A 375 -4.21 -27.55 -18.77
CA TRP A 375 -4.49 -28.86 -19.35
C TRP A 375 -3.24 -29.61 -19.84
N ASN A 376 -2.11 -29.49 -19.12
CA ASN A 376 -0.85 -30.14 -19.47
C ASN A 376 -0.48 -31.27 -18.48
N PRO A 377 -0.91 -32.51 -18.73
CA PRO A 377 -0.73 -33.63 -17.79
C PRO A 377 0.74 -34.05 -17.63
N VAL A 378 1.55 -33.93 -18.68
CA VAL A 378 2.98 -34.27 -18.64
C VAL A 378 3.76 -33.32 -17.73
N GLY A 379 3.51 -32.01 -17.85
CA GLY A 379 4.13 -31.01 -16.98
C GLY A 379 3.72 -31.17 -15.51
N LEU A 380 2.48 -31.58 -15.24
CA LEU A 380 1.98 -31.81 -13.88
C LEU A 380 2.75 -32.95 -13.18
N VAL A 381 2.94 -34.08 -13.85
CA VAL A 381 3.68 -35.23 -13.29
C VAL A 381 5.14 -34.85 -13.01
N ILE A 382 5.77 -34.11 -13.93
CA ILE A 382 7.15 -33.66 -13.78
C ILE A 382 7.29 -32.68 -12.60
N VAL A 383 6.37 -31.73 -12.45
CA VAL A 383 6.48 -30.69 -11.41
C VAL A 383 6.08 -31.22 -10.03
N TRP A 384 5.01 -32.01 -9.92
CA TRP A 384 4.64 -32.60 -8.63
C TRP A 384 5.60 -33.72 -8.21
N GLY A 385 5.93 -34.64 -9.13
CA GLY A 385 6.88 -35.71 -8.86
C GLY A 385 8.30 -35.18 -8.64
N GLY A 386 8.82 -34.46 -9.62
CA GLY A 386 10.17 -33.87 -9.58
C GLY A 386 10.32 -32.84 -8.47
N GLY A 387 9.31 -31.97 -8.25
CA GLY A 387 9.32 -30.99 -7.18
C GLY A 387 9.25 -31.60 -5.78
N ALA A 388 8.49 -32.68 -5.57
CA ALA A 388 8.44 -33.38 -4.28
C ALA A 388 9.75 -34.13 -3.98
N VAL A 389 10.30 -34.82 -4.97
CA VAL A 389 11.61 -35.50 -4.85
C VAL A 389 12.72 -34.49 -4.61
N PHE A 390 12.75 -33.40 -5.38
CA PHE A 390 13.71 -32.30 -5.19
C PHE A 390 13.59 -31.68 -3.79
N SER A 391 12.37 -31.41 -3.31
CA SER A 391 12.14 -30.87 -1.96
C SER A 391 12.68 -31.81 -0.88
N TYR A 392 12.49 -33.12 -1.03
CA TYR A 392 12.99 -34.11 -0.08
C TYR A 392 14.52 -34.22 -0.09
N LEU A 393 15.12 -34.36 -1.28
CA LEU A 393 16.56 -34.49 -1.46
C LEU A 393 17.30 -33.22 -1.01
N PHE A 394 16.82 -32.04 -1.40
CA PHE A 394 17.46 -30.78 -1.09
C PHE A 394 17.50 -30.51 0.42
N ILE A 395 16.39 -30.79 1.12
CA ILE A 395 16.30 -30.59 2.58
C ILE A 395 17.20 -31.57 3.33
N ASN A 396 17.22 -32.85 2.94
CA ASN A 396 17.96 -33.87 3.68
C ASN A 396 19.47 -33.90 3.36
N SER A 397 19.86 -33.55 2.13
CA SER A 397 21.25 -33.52 1.70
C SER A 397 21.89 -32.15 1.94
N TYR A 398 21.36 -31.09 1.34
CA TYR A 398 22.03 -29.78 1.34
C TYR A 398 21.76 -28.97 2.62
N VAL A 399 20.49 -28.86 3.03
CA VAL A 399 20.12 -28.01 4.17
C VAL A 399 20.58 -28.62 5.49
N LYS A 400 20.42 -29.94 5.68
CA LYS A 400 20.86 -30.62 6.90
C LYS A 400 22.38 -30.51 7.12
N GLN A 401 23.19 -30.65 6.07
CA GLN A 401 24.66 -30.56 6.17
C GLN A 401 25.15 -29.14 6.48
N LYS A 402 24.41 -28.10 6.03
CA LYS A 402 24.80 -26.69 6.22
C LYS A 402 24.36 -26.10 7.57
N LEU A 403 23.54 -26.84 8.33
CA LEU A 403 23.00 -26.44 9.64
C LEU A 403 23.70 -27.11 10.82
N VAL A 404 24.52 -28.14 10.56
CA VAL A 404 25.51 -28.69 11.50
C VAL A 404 26.74 -27.81 11.43
#